data_AF-A0A143Q3U0-F1
#
_entry.id   AF-A0A143Q3U0-F1
#
_cell.length_a   1.000
_cell.length_b   1.000
_cell.length_c   1.000
_cell.angle_alpha   90.00
_cell.angle_beta   90.00
_cell.angle_gamma   90.00
#
_symmetry.space_group_name_H-M   'P 1'
#
loop_
_entity.id
_entity.type
_entity.pdbx_description
1 polymer ?
#
loop_
_entity_poly.entity_id
_entity_poly.type
_entity_poly.pdbx_seq_one_letter_code
_entity_poly.pdbx_strand_id
1 'polypeptide(L)'
;MRGPGEVDGRDADVTTLLGMRTRAATVVVAVHLIGVAAAALGALPGIDPPIAPVLALIAHSACVVALVRVHGDPMPLRWTVAIVLTGPLLCALVLWSLPVPRDNPLQTWPIGVCAGVVTFLCVRGRAWWGWAEYAAVVGVTVVWVWQTGQGLATAVPLVTPAVALILMGSFFALAIRKPVADIFRLRAETTLRAAEEAAAAASLHERDVQLTRLDELARPLLTRIASGEPLADDERLACRLLESQLRDSFRARGLSDVSSAVRAARSRGVDVLLLDDRGQQDTETVDDAIVDAVVAALENPAVEAVTVRLLPPDRDSAASILVDGVDGPRRVDLPHAVRGDETPRPST
;
A
#
# COMPACT_ATOMS: atom_id res chain seq x y z
N MET A 1 -8.51 -9.96 -3.58
CA MET A 1 -7.94 -8.78 -4.26
C MET A 1 -7.47 -7.79 -3.20
N ARG A 2 -6.19 -7.43 -3.16
CA ARG A 2 -5.66 -6.37 -2.28
C ARG A 2 -5.75 -5.04 -3.02
N GLY A 3 -6.23 -3.99 -2.35
CA GLY A 3 -6.43 -2.67 -2.94
C GLY A 3 -5.11 -1.93 -3.22
N PRO A 4 -5.10 -1.00 -4.19
CA PRO A 4 -3.92 -0.22 -4.54
C PRO A 4 -3.69 0.84 -3.45
N GLY A 5 -2.72 0.62 -2.56
CA GLY A 5 -2.34 1.60 -1.54
C GLY A 5 -1.92 1.03 -0.18
N GLU A 6 -1.97 -0.29 0.01
CA GLU A 6 -1.40 -0.92 1.19
C GLU A 6 0.14 -0.93 1.05
N VAL A 7 0.78 0.19 1.43
CA VAL A 7 2.23 0.24 1.64
C VAL A 7 2.50 -0.69 2.82
N ASP A 8 2.89 -1.93 2.51
CA ASP A 8 3.31 -2.91 3.50
C ASP A 8 4.39 -2.23 4.36
N GLY A 9 4.26 -2.27 5.69
CA GLY A 9 5.28 -1.74 6.60
C GLY A 9 6.68 -2.35 6.39
N ARG A 10 6.77 -3.39 5.54
CA ARG A 10 7.99 -4.03 5.02
C ARG A 10 8.75 -3.21 3.95
N ASP A 11 8.13 -2.21 3.33
CA ASP A 11 8.78 -1.37 2.32
C ASP A 11 9.54 -0.18 2.92
N ALA A 12 9.21 0.21 4.15
CA ALA A 12 9.90 1.25 4.93
C ALA A 12 11.14 0.72 5.69
N ASP A 13 11.85 -0.25 5.13
CA ASP A 13 13.10 -0.79 5.69
C ASP A 13 14.30 0.01 5.13
N VAL A 14 15.26 0.41 5.97
CA VAL A 14 16.51 1.09 5.58
C VAL A 14 17.28 0.29 4.51
N THR A 15 17.14 -1.03 4.47
CA THR A 15 17.72 -1.87 3.42
C THR A 15 17.12 -1.60 2.02
N THR A 16 15.85 -1.22 1.92
CA THR A 16 15.23 -0.75 0.68
C THR A 16 15.79 0.60 0.29
N LEU A 17 15.95 1.50 1.27
CA LEU A 17 16.43 2.88 1.08
C LEU A 17 17.87 2.95 0.58
N LEU A 18 18.73 2.08 1.12
CA LEU A 18 20.11 1.92 0.68
C LEU A 18 20.24 1.16 -0.64
N GLY A 19 19.13 0.70 -1.21
CA GLY A 19 19.14 -0.12 -2.42
C GLY A 19 19.86 -1.45 -2.24
N MET A 20 19.97 -1.98 -1.01
CA MET A 20 20.66 -3.26 -0.73
C MET A 20 19.99 -4.45 -1.45
N ARG A 21 18.74 -4.29 -1.90
CA ARG A 21 17.98 -5.28 -2.66
C ARG A 21 18.03 -5.07 -4.18
N THR A 22 18.80 -4.10 -4.69
CA THR A 22 18.93 -3.83 -6.12
C THR A 22 19.90 -4.81 -6.80
N ARG A 23 19.78 -4.92 -8.13
CA ARG A 23 20.79 -5.64 -8.95
C ARG A 23 22.19 -5.06 -8.74
N ALA A 24 22.30 -3.73 -8.54
CA ALA A 24 23.56 -3.06 -8.23
C ALA A 24 24.18 -3.56 -6.91
N ALA A 25 23.39 -3.71 -5.84
CA ALA A 25 23.89 -4.26 -4.59
C ALA A 25 24.38 -5.71 -4.72
N THR A 26 23.71 -6.52 -5.55
CA THR A 26 24.19 -7.88 -5.85
C THR A 26 25.54 -7.86 -6.57
N VAL A 27 25.73 -6.93 -7.52
CA VAL A 27 27.03 -6.73 -8.20
C VAL A 27 28.10 -6.29 -7.20
N VAL A 28 27.81 -5.34 -6.31
CA VAL A 28 28.76 -4.89 -5.27
C VAL A 28 29.16 -6.05 -4.34
N VAL A 29 28.20 -6.87 -3.90
CA VAL A 29 28.48 -8.08 -3.11
C VAL A 29 29.36 -9.05 -3.88
N ALA A 30 29.04 -9.34 -5.15
CA ALA A 30 29.83 -10.24 -5.97
C ALA A 30 31.27 -9.74 -6.14
N VAL A 31 31.45 -8.45 -6.47
CA VAL A 31 32.78 -7.82 -6.62
C VAL A 31 33.55 -7.86 -5.30
N HIS A 32 32.90 -7.56 -4.18
CA HIS A 32 33.50 -7.67 -2.85
C HIS A 32 33.98 -9.09 -2.55
N LEU A 33 33.11 -10.09 -2.73
CA LEU A 33 33.46 -11.49 -2.47
C LEU A 33 34.58 -11.99 -3.39
N ILE A 34 34.60 -11.59 -4.66
CA ILE A 34 35.69 -11.90 -5.59
C ILE A 34 37.00 -11.25 -5.13
N GLY A 35 36.95 -9.97 -4.73
CA GLY A 35 38.13 -9.26 -4.21
C GLY A 35 38.70 -9.90 -2.94
N VAL A 36 37.84 -10.28 -1.99
CA VAL A 36 38.25 -10.97 -0.77
C VAL A 36 38.79 -12.36 -1.08
N ALA A 37 38.19 -13.10 -2.00
CA ALA A 37 38.69 -14.40 -2.44
C ALA A 37 40.08 -14.27 -3.09
N ALA A 38 40.30 -13.25 -3.93
CA ALA A 38 41.60 -12.97 -4.53
C ALA A 38 42.66 -12.60 -3.48
N ALA A 39 42.29 -11.78 -2.49
CA ALA A 39 43.17 -11.44 -1.37
C ALA A 39 43.53 -12.68 -0.53
N ALA A 40 42.55 -13.54 -0.24
CA ALA A 40 42.77 -14.80 0.48
C ALA A 40 43.67 -15.76 -0.31
N LEU A 41 43.51 -15.85 -1.64
CA LEU A 41 44.39 -16.64 -2.51
C LEU A 41 45.83 -16.11 -2.50
N GLY A 42 46.00 -14.79 -2.61
CA GLY A 42 47.31 -14.15 -2.55
C GLY A 42 47.99 -14.27 -1.17
N ALA A 43 47.22 -14.54 -0.12
CA ALA A 43 47.71 -14.76 1.23
C ALA A 43 48.14 -16.21 1.51
N LEU A 44 47.80 -17.19 0.67
CA LEU A 44 48.07 -18.62 0.89
C LEU A 44 49.54 -19.00 1.12
N PRO A 45 50.54 -18.39 0.45
CA PRO A 45 51.93 -18.75 0.67
C PRO A 45 52.31 -18.63 2.16
N GLY A 46 52.89 -19.70 2.71
CA GLY A 46 53.35 -19.75 4.10
C GLY A 46 52.29 -20.08 5.15
N ILE A 47 51.00 -20.19 4.78
CA ILE A 47 49.91 -20.53 5.72
C ILE A 47 49.84 -22.04 5.97
N ASP A 48 49.83 -22.43 7.25
CA ASP A 48 49.62 -23.81 7.69
C ASP A 48 48.67 -23.86 8.91
N PRO A 49 47.49 -24.51 8.82
CA PRO A 49 46.96 -25.25 7.67
C PRO A 49 46.26 -24.35 6.63
N PRO A 50 46.37 -24.66 5.32
CA PRO A 50 45.77 -23.84 4.25
C PRO A 50 44.24 -23.86 4.23
N ILE A 51 43.60 -24.74 5.00
CA ILE A 51 42.14 -24.81 5.13
C ILE A 51 41.56 -23.65 5.97
N ALA A 52 42.37 -23.06 6.87
CA ALA A 52 41.94 -21.96 7.73
C ALA A 52 41.41 -20.73 6.95
N PRO A 53 42.13 -20.17 5.96
CA PRO A 53 41.62 -19.05 5.15
C PRO A 53 40.40 -19.43 4.30
N VAL A 54 40.26 -20.69 3.86
CA VAL A 54 39.11 -21.16 3.09
C VAL A 54 37.84 -21.16 3.96
N LEU A 55 37.92 -21.70 5.18
CA LEU A 55 36.81 -21.69 6.13
C LEU A 55 36.41 -20.26 6.53
N ALA A 56 37.41 -19.39 6.74
CA ALA A 56 37.17 -17.97 7.03
C ALA A 56 36.46 -17.26 5.85
N LEU A 57 36.85 -17.56 4.60
CA LEU A 57 36.20 -17.00 3.41
C LEU A 57 34.74 -17.45 3.28
N ILE A 58 34.45 -18.73 3.55
CA ILE A 58 33.09 -19.28 3.53
C ILE A 58 32.23 -18.60 4.62
N ALA A 59 32.75 -18.50 5.84
CA ALA A 59 32.06 -17.88 6.95
C ALA A 59 31.79 -16.38 6.68
N HIS A 60 32.79 -15.65 6.17
CA HIS A 60 32.63 -14.25 5.76
C HIS A 60 31.58 -14.09 4.66
N SER A 61 31.60 -14.96 3.65
CA SER A 61 30.61 -14.95 2.57
C SER A 61 29.19 -15.14 3.12
N ALA A 62 29.01 -16.04 4.09
CA ALA A 62 27.72 -16.23 4.75
C ALA A 62 27.28 -14.97 5.52
N CYS A 63 28.18 -14.28 6.22
CA CYS A 63 27.88 -13.00 6.88
C CYS A 63 27.44 -11.92 5.90
N VAL A 64 28.16 -11.75 4.79
CA VAL A 64 27.82 -10.76 3.75
C VAL A 64 26.44 -11.07 3.13
N VAL A 65 26.17 -12.34 2.83
CA VAL A 65 24.86 -12.75 2.30
C VAL A 65 23.76 -12.54 3.33
N ALA A 66 24.01 -12.84 4.61
CA ALA A 66 23.05 -12.61 5.69
C ALA A 66 22.74 -11.12 5.86
N LEU A 67 23.75 -10.24 5.78
CA LEU A 67 23.58 -8.78 5.85
C LEU A 67 22.64 -8.25 4.76
N VAL A 68 22.63 -8.86 3.58
CA VAL A 68 21.79 -8.42 2.45
C VAL A 68 20.42 -9.09 2.45
N ARG A 69 20.33 -10.39 2.78
CA ARG A 69 19.09 -11.17 2.63
C ARG A 69 18.21 -11.25 3.86
N VAL A 70 18.75 -11.03 5.06
CA VAL A 70 17.95 -11.09 6.29
C VAL A 70 17.05 -9.86 6.35
N HIS A 71 15.76 -10.07 6.52
CA HIS A 71 14.76 -9.01 6.62
C HIS A 71 14.69 -8.43 8.03
N GLY A 72 14.35 -7.14 8.12
CA GLY A 72 14.04 -6.47 9.38
C GLY A 72 15.00 -5.33 9.69
N ASP A 73 14.41 -4.25 10.20
CA ASP A 73 15.14 -3.05 10.59
C ASP A 73 14.70 -2.58 11.99
N PRO A 74 15.56 -2.65 13.02
CA PRO A 74 16.94 -3.14 12.99
C PRO A 74 17.03 -4.66 12.77
N MET A 75 18.20 -5.14 12.31
CA MET A 75 18.44 -6.55 12.02
C MET A 75 18.05 -7.47 13.21
N PRO A 76 17.41 -8.64 12.99
CA PRO A 76 16.99 -9.54 14.06
C PRO A 76 18.17 -10.02 14.91
N LEU A 77 17.97 -10.07 16.24
CA LEU A 77 19.04 -10.32 17.21
C LEU A 77 19.80 -11.63 16.96
N ARG A 78 19.11 -12.71 16.58
CA ARG A 78 19.73 -14.01 16.27
C ARG A 78 20.82 -13.92 15.19
N TRP A 79 20.58 -13.13 14.15
CA TRP A 79 21.51 -12.95 13.05
C TRP A 79 22.61 -11.95 13.41
N THR A 80 22.27 -10.91 14.18
CA THR A 80 23.26 -9.98 14.75
C THR A 80 24.28 -10.73 15.60
N VAL A 81 23.85 -11.55 16.55
CA VAL A 81 24.74 -12.34 17.41
C VAL A 81 25.59 -13.31 16.60
N ALA A 82 25.00 -13.99 15.60
CA ALA A 82 25.75 -14.89 14.72
C ALA A 82 26.88 -14.15 13.96
N ILE A 83 26.60 -12.99 13.38
CA ILE A 83 27.59 -12.17 12.67
C ILE A 83 28.68 -11.69 13.65
N VAL A 84 28.28 -11.15 14.80
CA VAL A 84 29.17 -10.63 15.84
C VAL A 84 30.15 -11.68 16.36
N LEU A 85 29.72 -12.93 16.46
CA LEU A 85 30.61 -14.03 16.88
C LEU A 85 31.52 -14.49 15.74
N THR A 86 31.05 -14.40 14.49
CA THR A 86 31.80 -14.92 13.33
C THR A 86 33.06 -14.09 13.05
N GLY A 87 33.02 -12.77 13.22
CA GLY A 87 34.17 -11.88 12.98
C GLY A 87 35.42 -12.17 13.83
N PRO A 88 35.31 -12.25 15.17
CA PRO A 88 36.44 -12.61 16.02
C PRO A 88 36.94 -14.04 15.77
N LEU A 89 36.02 -14.98 15.50
CA LEU A 89 36.37 -16.37 15.21
C LEU A 89 37.16 -16.51 13.90
N LEU A 90 36.74 -15.84 12.83
CA LEU A 90 37.44 -15.89 11.55
C LEU A 90 38.82 -15.20 11.64
N CYS A 91 38.91 -14.09 12.40
CA CYS A 91 40.19 -13.44 12.67
C CYS A 91 41.11 -14.35 13.46
N ALA A 92 40.63 -14.99 14.53
CA ALA A 92 41.43 -15.89 15.34
C ALA A 92 41.93 -17.09 14.53
N LEU A 93 41.04 -17.70 13.72
CA LEU A 93 41.36 -18.84 12.89
C LEU A 93 42.48 -18.55 11.89
N VAL A 94 42.37 -17.43 11.16
CA VAL A 94 43.38 -17.09 10.15
C VAL A 94 44.68 -16.64 10.80
N LEU A 95 44.63 -15.76 11.80
CA LEU A 95 45.84 -15.28 12.49
C LEU A 95 46.62 -16.43 13.15
N TRP A 96 45.93 -17.44 13.67
CA TRP A 96 46.56 -18.64 14.23
C TRP A 96 47.31 -19.48 13.18
N SER A 97 46.86 -19.48 11.92
CA SER A 97 47.50 -20.20 10.81
C SER A 97 48.63 -19.44 10.11
N LEU A 98 48.94 -18.21 10.55
CA LEU A 98 49.92 -17.36 9.89
C LEU A 98 51.36 -17.72 10.28
N PRO A 99 52.29 -17.67 9.31
CA PRO A 99 53.72 -17.70 9.62
C PRO A 99 54.11 -16.39 10.34
N VAL A 100 55.08 -16.51 11.24
CA VAL A 100 55.67 -15.39 11.97
C VAL A 100 57.18 -15.39 11.71
N PRO A 101 57.77 -14.32 11.14
CA PRO A 101 57.13 -13.09 10.65
C PRO A 101 56.21 -13.29 9.43
N ARG A 102 55.31 -12.32 9.19
CA ARG A 102 54.39 -12.34 8.04
C ARG A 102 55.15 -12.15 6.73
N ASP A 103 54.83 -12.94 5.71
CA ASP A 103 55.44 -12.85 4.38
C ASP A 103 54.76 -11.81 3.48
N ASN A 104 53.46 -11.56 3.70
CA ASN A 104 52.64 -10.72 2.84
C ASN A 104 51.63 -9.89 3.67
N PRO A 105 51.50 -8.56 3.46
CA PRO A 105 50.46 -7.75 4.10
C PRO A 105 49.02 -8.28 3.93
N LEU A 106 48.73 -8.97 2.82
CA LEU A 106 47.42 -9.57 2.56
C LEU A 106 47.06 -10.68 3.56
N GLN A 107 48.02 -11.27 4.26
CA GLN A 107 47.78 -12.31 5.28
C GLN A 107 46.88 -11.83 6.44
N THR A 108 46.80 -10.52 6.68
CA THR A 108 45.90 -9.92 7.69
C THR A 108 44.57 -9.42 7.13
N TRP A 109 44.18 -9.87 5.93
CA TRP A 109 42.87 -9.57 5.30
C TRP A 109 41.63 -9.74 6.19
N PRO A 110 41.55 -10.70 7.14
CA PRO A 110 40.36 -10.93 7.96
C PRO A 110 39.95 -9.69 8.78
N ILE A 111 40.93 -8.94 9.27
CA ILE A 111 40.72 -7.74 10.09
C ILE A 111 39.98 -6.66 9.28
N GLY A 112 40.39 -6.45 8.04
CA GLY A 112 39.78 -5.46 7.15
C GLY A 112 38.36 -5.83 6.71
N VAL A 113 38.11 -7.10 6.41
CA VAL A 113 36.78 -7.53 5.96
C VAL A 113 35.75 -7.57 7.10
N CYS A 114 36.18 -7.88 8.33
CA CYS A 114 35.36 -7.73 9.54
C CYS A 114 34.91 -6.28 9.72
N ALA A 115 35.81 -5.31 9.52
CA ALA A 115 35.45 -3.90 9.61
C ALA A 115 34.33 -3.52 8.62
N GLY A 116 34.38 -4.03 7.40
CA GLY A 116 33.31 -3.83 6.42
C GLY A 116 31.96 -4.40 6.89
N VAL A 117 31.96 -5.64 7.39
CA VAL A 117 30.76 -6.30 7.95
C VAL A 117 30.19 -5.50 9.12
N VAL A 118 31.04 -5.08 10.06
CA VAL A 118 30.67 -4.25 11.21
C VAL A 118 30.08 -2.92 10.76
N THR A 119 30.69 -2.25 9.78
CA THR A 119 30.17 -0.98 9.24
C THR A 119 28.75 -1.13 8.69
N PHE A 120 28.48 -2.19 7.93
CA PHE A 120 27.12 -2.46 7.45
C PHE A 120 26.17 -2.87 8.58
N LEU A 121 26.65 -3.55 9.62
CA LEU A 121 25.86 -3.85 10.81
C LEU A 121 25.46 -2.59 11.58
N CYS A 122 26.36 -1.59 11.65
CA CYS A 122 26.06 -0.25 12.16
C CYS A 122 24.93 0.40 11.36
N VAL A 123 25.05 0.40 10.03
CA VAL A 123 24.03 0.93 9.10
C VAL A 123 22.67 0.22 9.29
N ARG A 124 22.68 -1.08 9.56
CA ARG A 124 21.48 -1.89 9.90
C ARG A 124 20.97 -1.71 11.34
N GLY A 125 21.42 -0.66 12.04
CA GLY A 125 20.84 -0.21 13.31
C GLY A 125 21.35 -0.96 14.53
N ARG A 126 22.46 -1.69 14.40
CA ARG A 126 23.08 -2.48 15.46
C ARG A 126 24.50 -1.98 15.76
N ALA A 127 24.69 -0.66 15.80
CA ALA A 127 26.01 -0.04 15.97
C ALA A 127 26.75 -0.52 17.22
N TRP A 128 26.08 -0.63 18.38
CA TRP A 128 26.69 -1.13 19.61
C TRP A 128 27.23 -2.56 19.48
N TRP A 129 26.48 -3.43 18.79
CA TRP A 129 26.92 -4.80 18.50
C TRP A 129 28.10 -4.83 17.55
N GLY A 130 28.11 -3.93 16.56
CA GLY A 130 29.25 -3.75 15.67
C GLY A 130 30.53 -3.33 16.41
N TRP A 131 30.42 -2.36 17.32
CA TRP A 131 31.55 -1.96 18.18
C TRP A 131 32.02 -3.09 19.11
N ALA A 132 31.10 -3.90 19.63
CA ALA A 132 31.44 -5.06 20.45
C ALA A 132 32.19 -6.14 19.63
N GLU A 133 31.72 -6.45 18.42
CA GLU A 133 32.42 -7.34 17.48
C GLU A 133 33.82 -6.81 17.18
N TYR A 134 33.94 -5.52 16.87
CA TYR A 134 35.21 -4.92 16.52
C TYR A 134 36.19 -4.90 17.70
N ALA A 135 35.71 -4.58 18.91
CA ALA A 135 36.51 -4.67 20.13
C ALA A 135 37.05 -6.09 20.36
N ALA A 136 36.25 -7.12 20.07
CA ALA A 136 36.70 -8.50 20.13
C ALA A 136 37.76 -8.83 19.07
N VAL A 137 37.62 -8.33 17.82
CA VAL A 137 38.65 -8.45 16.78
C VAL A 137 39.97 -7.77 17.19
N VAL A 138 39.90 -6.59 17.81
CA VAL A 138 41.06 -5.90 18.39
C VAL A 138 41.71 -6.77 19.46
N GLY A 139 40.92 -7.34 20.37
CA GLY A 139 41.41 -8.24 21.42
C GLY A 139 42.13 -9.47 20.84
N VAL A 140 41.54 -10.13 19.84
CA VAL A 140 42.17 -11.27 19.13
C VAL A 140 43.49 -10.86 18.49
N THR A 141 43.53 -9.69 17.84
CA THR A 141 44.75 -9.17 17.19
C THR A 141 45.85 -8.87 18.21
N VAL A 142 45.49 -8.27 19.35
CA VAL A 142 46.42 -7.97 20.44
C VAL A 142 46.99 -9.25 21.06
N VAL A 143 46.14 -10.25 21.31
CA VAL A 143 46.56 -11.56 21.84
C VAL A 143 47.51 -12.25 20.87
N TRP A 144 47.21 -12.25 19.57
CA TRP A 144 48.07 -12.82 18.54
C TRP A 144 49.44 -12.14 18.48
N VAL A 145 49.49 -10.80 18.45
CA VAL A 145 50.76 -10.05 18.45
C VAL A 145 51.58 -10.30 19.72
N TRP A 146 50.92 -10.46 20.86
CA TRP A 146 51.57 -10.78 22.13
C TRP A 146 52.16 -12.20 22.13
N GLN A 147 51.39 -13.21 21.72
CA GLN A 147 51.84 -14.61 21.65
C GLN A 147 52.98 -14.83 20.66
N THR A 148 53.02 -14.03 19.59
CA THR A 148 54.02 -14.15 18.51
C THR A 148 55.23 -13.23 18.71
N GLY A 149 55.30 -12.47 19.81
CA GLY A 149 56.45 -11.64 20.15
C GLY A 149 56.67 -10.41 19.25
N GLN A 150 55.69 -10.03 18.42
CA GLN A 150 55.83 -8.94 17.43
C GLN A 150 55.68 -7.53 18.02
N GLY A 151 55.35 -7.43 19.32
CA GLY A 151 55.18 -6.16 20.05
C GLY A 151 53.91 -5.39 19.68
N LEU A 152 53.28 -4.75 20.67
CA LEU A 152 51.97 -4.08 20.51
C LEU A 152 51.94 -2.99 19.42
N ALA A 153 53.09 -2.40 19.09
CA ALA A 153 53.21 -1.43 18.00
C ALA A 153 52.77 -2.01 16.64
N THR A 154 52.88 -3.32 16.44
CA THR A 154 52.44 -4.02 15.22
C THR A 154 50.91 -4.12 15.11
N ALA A 155 50.19 -4.15 16.24
CA ALA A 155 48.74 -4.26 16.25
C ALA A 155 48.04 -2.96 15.84
N VAL A 156 48.59 -1.81 16.21
CA VAL A 156 48.00 -0.48 15.98
C VAL A 156 47.66 -0.24 14.50
N PRO A 157 48.61 -0.32 13.54
CA PRO A 157 48.30 -0.06 12.13
C PRO A 157 47.34 -1.08 11.50
N LEU A 158 47.17 -2.27 12.10
CA LEU A 158 46.22 -3.27 11.63
C LEU A 158 44.76 -2.90 11.96
N VAL A 159 44.54 -2.29 13.12
CA VAL A 159 43.19 -2.03 13.65
C VAL A 159 42.75 -0.57 13.49
N THR A 160 43.68 0.39 13.39
CA THR A 160 43.29 1.80 13.29
C THR A 160 42.47 2.14 12.04
N PRO A 161 42.79 1.67 10.82
CA PRO A 161 42.05 2.06 9.60
C PRO A 161 40.55 1.72 9.65
N ALA A 162 40.21 0.60 10.27
CA ALA A 162 38.84 0.13 10.39
C ALA A 162 37.97 1.02 11.31
N VAL A 163 38.56 1.72 12.28
CA VAL A 163 37.83 2.62 13.18
C VAL A 163 37.12 3.73 12.40
N ALA A 164 37.79 4.32 11.41
CA ALA A 164 37.20 5.36 10.56
C ALA A 164 35.98 4.85 9.78
N LEU A 165 36.06 3.63 9.26
CA LEU A 165 34.97 3.00 8.51
C LEU A 165 33.75 2.71 9.42
N ILE A 166 33.99 2.27 10.66
CA ILE A 166 32.94 1.95 11.63
C ILE A 166 32.30 3.23 12.17
N LEU A 167 33.10 4.29 12.39
CA LEU A 167 32.60 5.62 12.74
C LEU A 167 31.70 6.19 11.64
N MET A 168 32.11 6.07 10.38
CA MET A 168 31.28 6.47 9.24
C MET A 168 29.94 5.72 9.22
N GLY A 169 29.95 4.39 9.40
CA GLY A 169 28.73 3.58 9.46
C GLY A 169 27.83 3.94 10.66
N SER A 170 28.44 4.25 11.81
CA SER A 170 27.75 4.68 13.02
C SER A 170 27.11 6.05 12.85
N PHE A 171 27.82 7.00 12.23
CA PHE A 171 27.29 8.32 11.89
C PHE A 171 26.12 8.20 10.93
N PHE A 172 26.23 7.38 9.88
CA PHE A 172 25.12 7.12 8.95
C PHE A 172 23.88 6.59 9.71
N ALA A 173 24.08 5.64 10.61
CA ALA A 173 22.99 5.05 11.39
C ALA A 173 22.29 6.07 12.32
N LEU A 174 23.03 7.03 12.88
CA LEU A 174 22.50 8.04 13.79
C LEU A 174 21.89 9.25 13.04
N ALA A 175 22.58 9.74 12.02
CA ALA A 175 22.25 11.00 11.34
C ALA A 175 21.19 10.84 10.24
N ILE A 176 21.17 9.71 9.54
CA ILE A 176 20.35 9.57 8.32
C ILE A 176 19.11 8.70 8.55
N ARG A 177 19.16 7.69 9.44
CA ARG A 177 18.00 6.79 9.62
C ARG A 177 16.74 7.47 10.12
N LYS A 178 16.84 8.32 11.15
CA LYS A 178 15.65 8.96 11.74
C LYS A 178 14.98 9.92 10.75
N PRO A 179 15.70 10.89 10.13
CA PRO A 179 15.07 11.83 9.21
C PRO A 179 14.45 11.14 7.99
N VAL A 180 15.07 10.07 7.48
CA VAL A 180 14.51 9.34 6.34
C VAL A 180 13.23 8.62 6.73
N ALA A 181 13.20 7.94 7.89
CA ALA A 181 11.98 7.30 8.39
C ALA A 181 10.83 8.33 8.56
N ASP A 182 11.15 9.52 9.08
CA ASP A 182 10.18 10.60 9.26
C ASP A 182 9.63 11.12 7.91
N ILE A 183 10.48 11.26 6.88
CA ILE A 183 10.05 11.66 5.52
C ILE A 183 9.04 10.67 4.93
N PHE A 184 9.27 9.35 5.08
CA PHE A 184 8.34 8.36 4.54
C PHE A 184 7.01 8.34 5.28
N ARG A 185 7.06 8.48 6.61
CA ARG A 185 5.84 8.62 7.41
C ARG A 185 5.03 9.84 6.99
N LEU A 186 5.69 11.00 6.84
CA LEU A 186 5.05 12.23 6.38
C LEU A 186 4.48 12.07 4.97
N ARG A 187 5.20 11.40 4.06
CA ARG A 187 4.69 11.12 2.71
C ARG A 187 3.41 10.28 2.75
N ALA A 188 3.40 9.20 3.54
CA ALA A 188 2.22 8.36 3.70
C ALA A 188 1.02 9.15 4.29
N GLU A 189 1.28 10.02 5.26
CA GLU A 189 0.24 10.91 5.82
C GLU A 189 -0.25 11.93 4.78
N THR A 190 0.63 12.51 3.96
CA THR A 190 0.23 13.45 2.90
C THR A 190 -0.59 12.79 1.79
N THR A 191 -0.27 11.54 1.42
CA THR A 191 -1.07 10.82 0.41
C THR A 191 -2.48 10.53 0.91
N LEU A 192 -2.62 10.20 2.20
CA LEU A 192 -3.92 9.95 2.81
C LEU A 192 -4.74 11.25 2.89
N ARG A 193 -4.13 12.35 3.34
CA ARG A 193 -4.79 13.66 3.37
C ARG A 193 -5.19 14.14 1.98
N ALA A 194 -4.33 13.97 0.97
CA ALA A 194 -4.66 14.35 -0.41
C ALA A 194 -5.85 13.55 -0.95
N ALA A 195 -5.98 12.26 -0.59
CA ALA A 195 -7.14 11.45 -0.96
C ALA A 195 -8.42 11.91 -0.25
N GLU A 196 -8.35 12.25 1.03
CA GLU A 196 -9.47 12.80 1.79
C GLU A 196 -9.91 14.17 1.25
N GLU A 197 -8.97 15.07 0.96
CA GLU A 197 -9.23 16.37 0.36
C GLU A 197 -9.87 16.24 -1.04
N ALA A 198 -9.39 15.30 -1.86
CA ALA A 198 -9.98 15.03 -3.17
C ALA A 198 -11.42 14.51 -3.07
N ALA A 199 -11.70 13.60 -2.12
CA ALA A 199 -13.06 13.10 -1.88
C ALA A 199 -14.00 14.20 -1.38
N ALA A 200 -13.53 15.05 -0.47
CA ALA A 200 -14.30 16.20 0.02
C ALA A 200 -14.59 17.21 -1.11
N ALA A 201 -13.59 17.53 -1.94
CA ALA A 201 -13.75 18.41 -3.09
C ALA A 201 -14.75 17.86 -4.12
N ALA A 202 -14.71 16.54 -4.39
CA ALA A 202 -15.67 15.90 -5.28
C ALA A 202 -17.12 15.98 -4.75
N SER A 203 -17.32 15.74 -3.46
CA SER A 203 -18.64 15.86 -2.82
C SER A 203 -19.18 17.30 -2.86
N LEU A 204 -18.32 18.29 -2.62
CA LEU A 204 -18.70 19.71 -2.75
C LEU A 204 -19.07 20.06 -4.19
N HIS A 205 -18.29 19.60 -5.17
CA HIS A 205 -18.57 19.83 -6.58
C HIS A 205 -19.92 19.21 -7.01
N GLU A 206 -20.20 17.97 -6.60
CA GLU A 206 -21.49 17.32 -6.89
C GLU A 206 -22.65 18.08 -6.25
N ARG A 207 -22.49 18.54 -5.01
CA ARG A 207 -23.48 19.39 -4.34
C ARG A 207 -23.76 20.66 -5.14
N ASP A 208 -22.72 21.36 -5.59
CA ASP A 208 -22.87 22.61 -6.36
C ASP A 208 -23.61 22.37 -7.67
N VAL A 209 -23.27 21.29 -8.39
CA VAL A 209 -23.98 20.88 -9.63
C VAL A 209 -25.47 20.63 -9.35
N GLN A 210 -25.80 19.92 -8.27
CA GLN A 210 -27.20 19.66 -7.91
C GLN A 210 -27.95 20.94 -7.50
N LEU A 211 -27.28 21.85 -6.79
CA LEU A 211 -27.87 23.14 -6.42
C LEU A 211 -28.15 24.01 -7.65
N THR A 212 -27.22 24.09 -8.60
CA THR A 212 -27.43 24.82 -9.86
C THR A 212 -28.61 24.22 -10.64
N ARG A 213 -28.68 22.90 -10.77
CA ARG A 213 -29.80 22.23 -11.45
C ARG A 213 -31.14 22.51 -10.78
N LEU A 214 -31.20 22.48 -9.45
CA LEU A 214 -32.41 22.79 -8.69
C LEU A 214 -32.83 24.25 -8.89
N ASP A 215 -31.86 25.17 -8.90
CA ASP A 215 -32.11 26.58 -9.13
C ASP A 215 -32.68 26.84 -10.53
N GLU A 216 -32.10 26.25 -11.57
CA GLU A 216 -32.59 26.38 -12.96
C GLU A 216 -34.04 25.90 -13.12
N LEU A 217 -34.41 24.81 -12.45
CA LEU A 217 -35.75 24.25 -12.51
C LEU A 217 -36.77 25.06 -11.70
N ALA A 218 -36.42 25.50 -10.50
CA ALA A 218 -37.35 26.11 -9.55
C ALA A 218 -37.49 27.64 -9.73
N ARG A 219 -36.42 28.33 -10.12
CA ARG A 219 -36.37 29.79 -10.18
C ARG A 219 -37.48 30.40 -11.05
N PRO A 220 -37.79 29.93 -12.26
CA PRO A 220 -38.82 30.55 -13.10
C PRO A 220 -40.22 30.58 -12.46
N LEU A 221 -40.65 29.46 -11.87
CA LEU A 221 -41.95 29.36 -11.22
C LEU A 221 -41.99 30.11 -9.89
N LEU A 222 -40.91 30.09 -9.11
CA LEU A 222 -40.81 30.89 -7.88
C LEU A 222 -40.82 32.39 -8.17
N THR A 223 -40.16 32.84 -9.24
CA THR A 223 -40.23 34.24 -9.70
C THR A 223 -41.65 34.60 -10.16
N ARG A 224 -42.37 33.70 -10.83
CA ARG A 224 -43.77 33.92 -11.21
C ARG A 224 -44.68 34.04 -9.99
N ILE A 225 -44.54 33.16 -9.00
CA ILE A 225 -45.30 33.24 -7.74
C ILE A 225 -45.00 34.56 -7.01
N ALA A 226 -43.73 34.97 -6.99
CA ALA A 226 -43.30 36.21 -6.34
C ALA A 226 -43.85 37.47 -7.00
N SER A 227 -44.36 37.41 -8.24
CA SER A 227 -44.97 38.57 -8.92
C SER A 227 -46.33 38.96 -8.31
N GLY A 228 -46.94 38.09 -7.50
CA GLY A 228 -48.19 38.38 -6.78
C GLY A 228 -49.45 38.36 -7.65
N GLU A 229 -49.34 38.01 -8.92
CA GLU A 229 -50.49 37.83 -9.81
C GLU A 229 -51.16 36.46 -9.58
N PRO A 230 -52.49 36.36 -9.72
CA PRO A 230 -53.18 35.08 -9.57
C PRO A 230 -52.77 34.11 -10.68
N LEU A 231 -52.29 32.93 -10.27
CA LEU A 231 -51.90 31.84 -11.18
C LEU A 231 -53.11 31.27 -11.91
N ALA A 232 -52.98 31.11 -13.22
CA ALA A 232 -53.92 30.37 -14.06
C ALA A 232 -53.88 28.86 -13.77
N ASP A 233 -54.90 28.12 -14.20
CA ASP A 233 -55.04 26.69 -13.85
C ASP A 233 -53.93 25.81 -14.45
N ASP A 234 -53.39 26.19 -15.61
CA ASP A 234 -52.23 25.59 -16.26
C ASP A 234 -50.93 25.84 -15.49
N GLU A 235 -50.73 27.06 -14.99
CA GLU A 235 -49.59 27.40 -14.12
C GLU A 235 -49.64 26.64 -12.80
N ARG A 236 -50.85 26.47 -12.21
CA ARG A 236 -51.05 25.66 -11.00
C ARG A 236 -50.72 24.19 -11.24
N LEU A 237 -51.11 23.64 -12.38
CA LEU A 237 -50.75 22.27 -12.78
C LEU A 237 -49.23 22.14 -12.95
N ALA A 238 -48.59 23.12 -13.60
CA ALA A 238 -47.14 23.13 -13.78
C ALA A 238 -46.38 23.15 -12.43
N CYS A 239 -46.86 23.92 -11.45
CA CYS A 239 -46.30 23.93 -10.09
C CYS A 239 -46.41 22.56 -9.41
N ARG A 240 -47.57 21.90 -9.45
CA ARG A 240 -47.78 20.57 -8.85
C ARG A 240 -46.90 19.50 -9.52
N LEU A 241 -46.75 19.57 -10.85
CA LEU A 241 -45.90 18.66 -11.60
C LEU A 241 -44.42 18.86 -11.26
N LEU A 242 -43.95 20.12 -11.15
CA LEU A 242 -42.57 20.40 -10.75
C LEU A 242 -42.29 19.96 -9.31
N GLU A 243 -43.19 20.25 -8.36
CA GLU A 243 -43.05 19.79 -6.98
C GLU A 243 -42.93 18.27 -6.91
N SER A 244 -43.81 17.56 -7.62
CA SER A 244 -43.80 16.09 -7.64
C SER A 244 -42.52 15.56 -8.28
N GLN A 245 -42.05 16.18 -9.37
CA GLN A 245 -40.78 15.83 -10.02
C GLN A 245 -39.57 16.05 -9.09
N LEU A 246 -39.53 17.16 -8.35
CA LEU A 246 -38.47 17.44 -7.38
C LEU A 246 -38.53 16.45 -6.21
N ARG A 247 -39.72 16.11 -5.71
CA ARG A 247 -39.87 15.13 -4.63
C ARG A 247 -39.39 13.74 -5.06
N ASP A 248 -39.71 13.34 -6.28
CA ASP A 248 -39.29 12.05 -6.83
C ASP A 248 -37.79 12.00 -7.11
N SER A 249 -37.16 13.10 -7.55
CA SER A 249 -35.71 13.13 -7.76
C SER A 249 -34.91 12.92 -6.46
N PHE A 250 -35.49 13.23 -5.30
CA PHE A 250 -34.90 12.90 -3.99
C PHE A 250 -35.29 11.50 -3.50
N ARG A 251 -36.55 11.06 -3.69
CA ARG A 251 -37.06 9.79 -3.16
C ARG A 251 -36.75 8.56 -4.00
N ALA A 252 -36.53 8.74 -5.30
CA ALA A 252 -36.39 7.66 -6.26
C ALA A 252 -35.27 7.95 -7.27
N ARG A 253 -34.05 8.18 -6.77
CA ARG A 253 -32.88 8.56 -7.60
C ARG A 253 -32.58 7.55 -8.71
N GLY A 254 -32.76 6.25 -8.45
CA GLY A 254 -32.58 5.20 -9.46
C GLY A 254 -33.60 5.22 -10.60
N LEU A 255 -34.74 5.90 -10.45
CA LEU A 255 -35.83 5.95 -11.42
C LEU A 255 -35.85 7.29 -12.18
N SER A 256 -34.70 7.95 -12.33
CA SER A 256 -34.61 9.21 -13.08
C SER A 256 -35.06 9.09 -14.54
N ASP A 257 -34.85 7.91 -15.13
CA ASP A 257 -35.01 7.68 -16.56
C ASP A 257 -36.49 7.57 -16.97
N VAL A 258 -37.37 7.22 -16.02
CA VAL A 258 -38.84 7.19 -16.23
C VAL A 258 -39.53 8.52 -15.94
N SER A 259 -38.78 9.56 -15.58
CA SER A 259 -39.34 10.86 -15.16
C SER A 259 -40.25 11.52 -16.21
N SER A 260 -39.97 11.35 -17.49
CA SER A 260 -40.80 11.85 -18.60
C SER A 260 -42.14 11.12 -18.69
N ALA A 261 -42.13 9.79 -18.62
CA ALA A 261 -43.32 8.94 -18.63
C ALA A 261 -44.21 9.21 -17.40
N VAL A 262 -43.60 9.37 -16.22
CA VAL A 262 -44.29 9.72 -14.97
C VAL A 262 -44.97 11.09 -15.10
N ARG A 263 -44.28 12.09 -15.67
CA ARG A 263 -44.86 13.41 -15.91
C ARG A 263 -46.05 13.35 -16.86
N ALA A 264 -45.95 12.57 -17.93
CA ALA A 264 -47.05 12.38 -18.88
C ALA A 264 -48.25 11.68 -18.23
N ALA A 265 -48.03 10.67 -17.39
CA ALA A 265 -49.09 9.99 -16.64
C ALA A 265 -49.80 10.95 -15.67
N ARG A 266 -49.04 11.71 -14.87
CA ARG A 266 -49.61 12.70 -13.93
C ARG A 266 -50.37 13.81 -14.62
N SER A 267 -49.94 14.25 -15.81
CA SER A 267 -50.72 15.24 -16.59
C SER A 267 -52.08 14.72 -17.05
N ARG A 268 -52.27 13.39 -17.11
CA ARG A 268 -53.56 12.75 -17.37
C ARG A 268 -54.39 12.51 -16.10
N GLY A 269 -53.86 12.85 -14.92
CA GLY A 269 -54.52 12.67 -13.63
C GLY A 269 -54.22 11.35 -12.90
N VAL A 270 -53.26 10.55 -13.38
CA VAL A 270 -52.82 9.31 -12.72
C VAL A 270 -52.01 9.62 -11.46
N ASP A 271 -52.30 8.95 -10.34
CA ASP A 271 -51.47 9.04 -9.13
C ASP A 271 -50.24 8.14 -9.25
N VAL A 272 -49.04 8.70 -9.04
CA VAL A 272 -47.79 7.96 -9.22
C VAL A 272 -46.91 8.12 -7.99
N LEU A 273 -46.52 7.00 -7.38
CA LEU A 273 -45.60 6.93 -6.25
C LEU A 273 -44.34 6.15 -6.63
N LEU A 274 -43.18 6.80 -6.53
CA LEU A 274 -41.88 6.18 -6.78
C LEU A 274 -41.11 6.08 -5.46
N LEU A 275 -40.51 4.91 -5.20
CA LEU A 275 -39.73 4.61 -4.01
C LEU A 275 -38.43 3.88 -4.40
N ASP A 276 -37.30 4.32 -3.87
CA ASP A 276 -36.01 3.63 -4.01
C ASP A 276 -35.45 3.28 -2.63
N ASP A 277 -35.58 2.00 -2.24
CA ASP A 277 -35.16 1.49 -0.95
C ASP A 277 -33.79 0.80 -0.97
N ARG A 278 -33.03 0.91 -2.07
CA ARG A 278 -31.68 0.32 -2.19
C ARG A 278 -30.64 0.98 -1.29
N GLY A 279 -30.94 2.18 -0.77
CA GLY A 279 -30.04 2.96 0.09
C GLY A 279 -28.98 3.76 -0.69
N GLN A 280 -28.16 4.53 0.02
CA GLN A 280 -27.19 5.47 -0.58
C GLN A 280 -26.00 4.80 -1.29
N GLN A 281 -25.81 3.49 -1.14
CA GLN A 281 -24.62 2.77 -1.62
C GLN A 281 -24.79 2.19 -3.02
N ASP A 282 -26.04 2.07 -3.51
CA ASP A 282 -26.34 1.40 -4.77
C ASP A 282 -26.98 2.38 -5.77
N THR A 283 -26.12 3.21 -6.37
CA THR A 283 -26.47 4.13 -7.46
C THR A 283 -26.32 3.50 -8.85
N GLU A 284 -26.11 2.17 -8.93
CA GLU A 284 -26.09 1.46 -10.22
C GLU A 284 -27.38 1.76 -11.01
N THR A 285 -27.18 2.04 -12.30
CA THR A 285 -28.24 2.26 -13.29
C THR A 285 -29.22 1.10 -13.24
N VAL A 286 -30.50 1.42 -13.06
CA VAL A 286 -31.57 0.43 -13.05
C VAL A 286 -31.61 -0.28 -14.40
N ASP A 287 -31.81 -1.60 -14.39
CA ASP A 287 -31.90 -2.39 -15.61
C ASP A 287 -32.98 -1.86 -16.56
N ASP A 288 -32.66 -1.81 -17.86
CA ASP A 288 -33.58 -1.35 -18.91
C ASP A 288 -34.92 -2.12 -18.88
N ALA A 289 -34.91 -3.40 -18.52
CA ALA A 289 -36.12 -4.21 -18.40
C ALA A 289 -37.08 -3.69 -17.31
N ILE A 290 -36.55 -3.14 -16.22
CA ILE A 290 -37.35 -2.53 -15.14
C ILE A 290 -37.88 -1.18 -15.62
N VAL A 291 -37.04 -0.38 -16.29
CA VAL A 291 -37.44 0.90 -16.89
C VAL A 291 -38.59 0.69 -17.88
N ASP A 292 -38.45 -0.26 -18.81
CA ASP A 292 -39.46 -0.60 -19.83
C ASP A 292 -40.77 -1.08 -19.20
N ALA A 293 -40.70 -1.93 -18.18
CA ALA A 293 -41.89 -2.41 -17.47
C ALA A 293 -42.64 -1.26 -16.75
N VAL A 294 -41.92 -0.30 -16.17
CA VAL A 294 -42.50 0.89 -15.56
C VAL A 294 -43.13 1.79 -16.61
N VAL A 295 -42.44 2.05 -17.72
CA VAL A 295 -42.98 2.87 -18.83
C VAL A 295 -44.26 2.24 -19.38
N ALA A 296 -44.25 0.93 -19.66
CA ALA A 296 -45.43 0.22 -20.16
C ALA A 296 -46.63 0.28 -19.20
N ALA A 297 -46.38 0.21 -17.89
CA ALA A 297 -47.43 0.37 -16.88
C ALA A 297 -48.00 1.79 -16.85
N LEU A 298 -47.15 2.81 -17.01
CA LEU A 298 -47.54 4.23 -17.01
C LEU A 298 -48.21 4.66 -18.32
N GLU A 299 -47.95 3.99 -19.45
CA GLU A 299 -48.58 4.30 -20.74
C GLU A 299 -49.99 3.71 -20.89
N ASN A 300 -50.38 2.78 -20.01
CA ASN A 300 -51.70 2.17 -20.05
C ASN A 300 -52.81 3.22 -19.76
N PRO A 301 -53.76 3.46 -20.69
CA PRO A 301 -54.81 4.46 -20.51
C PRO A 301 -55.86 4.08 -19.46
N ALA A 302 -55.92 2.81 -19.02
CA ALA A 302 -56.89 2.32 -18.03
C ALA A 302 -56.40 2.40 -16.57
N VAL A 303 -55.24 3.02 -16.33
CA VAL A 303 -54.62 3.09 -15.01
C VAL A 303 -55.05 4.35 -14.24
N GLU A 304 -55.34 4.19 -12.96
CA GLU A 304 -55.71 5.29 -12.05
C GLU A 304 -54.57 5.62 -11.08
N ALA A 305 -53.85 4.60 -10.60
CA ALA A 305 -52.66 4.79 -9.77
C ALA A 305 -51.55 3.76 -10.04
N VAL A 306 -50.28 4.18 -9.93
CA VAL A 306 -49.10 3.33 -10.08
C VAL A 306 -48.11 3.57 -8.94
N THR A 307 -47.73 2.52 -8.22
CA THR A 307 -46.64 2.56 -7.24
C THR A 307 -45.47 1.70 -7.72
N VAL A 308 -44.30 2.30 -7.87
CA VAL A 308 -43.05 1.62 -8.23
C VAL A 308 -42.11 1.67 -7.04
N ARG A 309 -41.55 0.52 -6.67
CA ARG A 309 -40.61 0.40 -5.55
C ARG A 309 -39.41 -0.45 -5.95
N LEU A 310 -38.22 0.14 -5.94
CA LEU A 310 -36.96 -0.58 -6.03
C LEU A 310 -36.63 -1.16 -4.65
N LEU A 311 -36.31 -2.45 -4.60
CA LEU A 311 -36.03 -3.17 -3.37
C LEU A 311 -34.53 -3.30 -3.13
N PRO A 312 -34.08 -3.38 -1.87
CA PRO A 312 -32.69 -3.63 -1.54
C PRO A 312 -32.20 -5.00 -2.07
N PRO A 313 -30.88 -5.14 -2.30
CA PRO A 313 -30.29 -6.30 -2.98
C PRO A 313 -30.41 -7.63 -2.22
N ASP A 314 -30.82 -7.60 -0.96
CA ASP A 314 -31.08 -8.76 -0.11
C ASP A 314 -32.45 -9.42 -0.36
N ARG A 315 -33.26 -8.87 -1.27
CA ARG A 315 -34.58 -9.39 -1.65
C ARG A 315 -34.54 -10.20 -2.94
N ASP A 316 -35.46 -11.16 -3.06
CA ASP A 316 -35.62 -12.04 -4.23
C ASP A 316 -36.05 -11.31 -5.52
N SER A 317 -36.37 -10.02 -5.43
CA SER A 317 -36.82 -9.18 -6.56
C SER A 317 -36.16 -7.81 -6.49
N ALA A 318 -35.82 -7.26 -7.65
CA ALA A 318 -35.20 -5.95 -7.80
C ALA A 318 -36.21 -4.79 -7.73
N ALA A 319 -37.42 -5.01 -8.26
CA ALA A 319 -38.46 -4.00 -8.31
C ALA A 319 -39.84 -4.60 -8.11
N SER A 320 -40.77 -3.82 -7.57
CA SER A 320 -42.20 -4.14 -7.54
C SER A 320 -43.00 -2.99 -8.13
N ILE A 321 -43.94 -3.32 -9.02
CA ILE A 321 -44.85 -2.39 -9.67
C ILE A 321 -46.26 -2.78 -9.29
N LEU A 322 -46.95 -1.90 -8.56
CA LEU A 322 -48.37 -2.02 -8.23
C LEU A 322 -49.15 -1.07 -9.12
N VAL A 323 -50.12 -1.61 -9.85
CA VAL A 323 -50.97 -0.91 -10.81
C VAL A 323 -52.41 -1.04 -10.33
N ASP A 324 -53.05 0.08 -10.02
CA ASP A 324 -54.48 0.16 -9.70
C ASP A 324 -55.21 0.77 -10.90
N GLY A 325 -56.15 0.00 -11.47
CA GLY A 325 -56.98 0.43 -12.60
C GLY A 325 -58.39 -0.13 -12.49
N VAL A 326 -59.18 0.04 -13.56
CA VAL A 326 -60.61 -0.29 -13.60
C VAL A 326 -60.91 -1.77 -13.31
N ASP A 327 -59.96 -2.66 -13.64
CA ASP A 327 -60.08 -4.11 -13.44
C ASP A 327 -59.61 -4.59 -12.04
N GLY A 328 -59.19 -3.68 -11.16
CA GLY A 328 -58.67 -3.97 -9.82
C GLY A 328 -57.14 -3.95 -9.70
N PRO A 329 -56.59 -4.14 -8.48
CA PRO A 329 -55.16 -4.04 -8.18
C PRO A 329 -54.37 -5.20 -8.80
N ARG A 330 -53.29 -4.87 -9.53
CA ARG A 330 -52.33 -5.85 -10.09
C ARG A 330 -50.92 -5.52 -9.66
N ARG A 331 -50.21 -6.50 -9.09
CA ARG A 331 -48.79 -6.38 -8.73
C ARG A 331 -47.91 -7.24 -9.64
N VAL A 332 -46.79 -6.67 -10.06
CA VAL A 332 -45.74 -7.36 -10.81
C VAL A 332 -44.43 -7.17 -10.06
N ASP A 333 -43.79 -8.27 -9.68
CA ASP A 333 -42.44 -8.27 -9.09
C ASP A 333 -41.43 -8.65 -10.18
N LEU A 334 -40.38 -7.86 -10.33
CA LEU A 334 -39.33 -8.03 -11.33
C LEU A 334 -38.08 -8.58 -10.63
N PRO A 335 -37.51 -9.70 -11.10
CA PRO A 335 -36.30 -10.27 -10.54
C PRO A 335 -35.09 -9.36 -10.82
N HIS A 336 -34.01 -9.53 -10.05
CA HIS A 336 -32.71 -8.98 -10.42
C HIS A 336 -32.31 -9.51 -11.80
N ALA A 337 -31.77 -8.66 -12.67
CA ALA A 337 -31.18 -9.18 -13.90
C ALA A 337 -30.14 -10.24 -13.53
N VAL A 338 -30.22 -11.39 -14.19
CA VAL A 338 -29.18 -12.40 -14.10
C VAL A 338 -27.92 -11.76 -14.69
N ARG A 339 -27.07 -11.20 -13.83
CA ARG A 339 -25.72 -10.78 -14.21
C ARG A 339 -25.08 -12.03 -14.79
N GLY A 340 -24.87 -12.06 -16.10
CA GLY A 340 -24.42 -13.25 -16.82
C GLY A 340 -23.02 -13.67 -16.40
N ASP A 341 -22.90 -14.33 -15.25
CA ASP A 341 -21.78 -15.17 -14.84
C ASP A 341 -22.15 -16.04 -13.63
N GLU A 342 -23.20 -16.87 -13.76
CA GLU A 342 -23.30 -18.08 -12.96
C GLU A 342 -23.48 -19.27 -13.89
N THR A 343 -22.34 -19.83 -14.31
CA THR A 343 -22.31 -21.22 -14.75
C THR A 343 -22.84 -22.08 -13.61
N PRO A 344 -23.85 -22.96 -13.85
CA PRO A 344 -24.37 -23.81 -12.79
C PRO A 344 -23.23 -24.74 -12.32
N ARG A 345 -22.88 -24.68 -11.04
CA ARG A 345 -22.08 -25.75 -10.44
C ARG A 345 -22.94 -27.02 -10.43
N PRO A 346 -22.51 -28.12 -11.06
CA PRO A 346 -23.21 -29.39 -10.94
C PRO A 346 -23.09 -29.91 -9.51
N SER A 347 -24.18 -30.47 -9.02
CA SER A 347 -24.25 -31.18 -7.74
C SER A 347 -23.50 -32.51 -7.83
N THR A 348 -22.35 -32.58 -7.15
CA THR A 348 -21.81 -33.80 -6.52
C THR A 348 -21.00 -33.41 -5.31
#